data_AF-A0AA38C8B9-F1
#
_entry.id   AF-A0AA38C8B9-F1
#
_cell.length_a   1.000
_cell.length_b   1.000
_cell.length_c   1.000
_cell.angle_alpha   90.00
_cell.angle_beta   90.00
_cell.angle_gamma   90.00
#
_symmetry.space_group_name_H-M   'P 1'
#
loop_
_entity.id
_entity.type
_entity.pdbx_description
1 polymer ?
#
loop_
_entity_poly.entity_id
_entity_poly.type
_entity_poly.pdbx_seq_one_letter_code
_entity_poly.pdbx_strand_id
1 'polypeptide(L)'
;ITNISMDNFFCKACPLQKGDKQCKKKVKENGNGSWLCSSCNRQVQKYDYSYALRIDLKDPTGELQSVTAFDEIAELIMGVAASDLHILTIDEDATSEII
;
A
#
# COMPACT_ATOMS: atom_id res chain seq x y z
N ILE A 1 -8.85 -9.85 -14.86
CA ILE A 1 -8.99 -8.62 -14.06
C ILE A 1 -9.94 -7.70 -14.80
N THR A 2 -11.03 -7.28 -14.16
CA THR A 2 -12.02 -6.38 -14.77
C THR A 2 -11.82 -4.93 -14.35
N ASN A 3 -11.36 -4.69 -13.12
CA ASN A 3 -11.03 -3.36 -12.64
C ASN A 3 -9.88 -3.42 -11.63
N ILE A 4 -9.09 -2.36 -11.59
CA ILE A 4 -8.13 -2.07 -10.52
C ILE A 4 -8.55 -0.71 -9.94
N SER A 5 -8.89 -0.66 -8.65
CA SER A 5 -9.32 0.58 -8.01
C SER A 5 -8.11 1.40 -7.59
N MET A 6 -8.13 2.68 -7.96
CA MET A 6 -7.07 3.64 -7.70
C MET A 6 -7.33 4.49 -6.45
N ASP A 7 -8.39 4.24 -5.70
CA ASP A 7 -8.79 5.15 -4.61
C ASP A 7 -7.99 4.97 -3.32
N ASN A 8 -7.36 3.80 -3.11
CA ASN A 8 -6.69 3.44 -1.86
C ASN A 8 -5.68 2.29 -2.03
N PHE A 9 -4.82 2.34 -3.05
CA PHE A 9 -3.89 1.23 -3.33
C PHE A 9 -2.61 1.26 -2.50
N PHE A 10 -2.40 2.24 -1.60
CA PHE A 10 -1.28 2.27 -0.67
C PHE A 10 -1.71 2.29 0.79
N CYS A 11 -0.82 1.81 1.66
CA CYS A 11 -0.94 1.98 3.09
C CYS A 11 0.40 2.36 3.74
N LYS A 12 0.32 3.08 4.87
CA LYS A 12 1.46 3.37 5.73
C LYS A 12 1.94 2.08 6.37
N ALA A 13 3.17 1.71 6.10
CA ALA A 13 3.76 0.43 6.44
C ALA A 13 4.98 0.56 7.36
N CYS A 14 5.26 -0.49 8.11
CA CYS A 14 6.39 -0.53 9.03
C CYS A 14 7.73 -0.60 8.27
N PRO A 15 8.66 0.34 8.51
CA PRO A 15 9.93 0.39 7.79
C PRO A 15 10.99 -0.55 8.38
N LEU A 16 10.71 -1.20 9.51
CA LEU A 16 11.69 -2.02 10.21
C LEU A 16 11.95 -3.34 9.50
N GLN A 17 13.18 -3.82 9.56
CA GLN A 17 13.52 -5.20 9.24
C GLN A 17 13.04 -6.15 10.35
N LYS A 18 12.54 -7.32 9.95
CA LYS A 18 12.14 -8.42 10.83
C LYS A 18 12.73 -9.71 10.29
N GLY A 19 13.87 -10.13 10.86
CA GLY A 19 14.69 -11.19 10.30
C GLY A 19 15.35 -10.72 8.99
N ASP A 20 15.32 -11.57 7.96
CA ASP A 20 15.95 -11.28 6.66
C ASP A 20 15.07 -10.44 5.71
N LYS A 21 13.84 -10.09 6.13
CA LYS A 21 12.88 -9.35 5.30
C LYS A 21 12.42 -8.06 5.97
N GLN A 22 11.96 -7.11 5.17
CA GLN A 22 11.28 -5.92 5.68
C GLN A 22 9.89 -6.28 6.21
N CYS A 23 9.47 -5.66 7.31
CA CYS A 23 8.21 -5.98 7.98
C CYS A 23 6.98 -5.63 7.12
N LYS A 24 6.95 -4.41 6.55
CA LYS A 24 5.91 -3.89 5.65
C LYS A 24 4.45 -3.98 6.15
N LYS A 25 4.23 -4.40 7.39
CA LYS A 25 2.88 -4.47 7.98
C LYS A 25 2.32 -3.07 8.18
N LYS A 26 1.05 -2.88 7.84
CA LYS A 26 0.31 -1.62 8.08
C LYS A 26 0.47 -1.17 9.54
N VAL A 27 0.88 0.08 9.71
CA VAL A 27 1.03 0.73 11.01
C VAL A 27 -0.23 1.52 11.38
N LYS A 28 -0.42 1.77 12.69
CA LYS A 28 -1.48 2.62 13.21
C LYS A 28 -0.90 3.90 13.78
N GLU A 29 -1.56 5.03 13.55
CA GLU A 29 -1.16 6.30 14.13
C GLU A 29 -1.42 6.30 15.64
N ASN A 30 -0.46 6.80 16.41
CA ASN A 30 -0.50 6.83 17.87
C ASN A 30 -0.91 8.22 18.43
N GLY A 31 -1.27 9.16 17.56
CA GLY A 31 -1.75 10.52 17.91
C GLY A 31 -0.67 11.54 18.30
N ASN A 32 0.57 11.09 18.53
CA ASN A 32 1.72 11.93 18.83
C ASN A 32 2.69 12.09 17.63
N GLY A 33 2.21 11.82 16.42
CA GLY A 33 3.02 11.78 15.19
C GLY A 33 3.83 10.49 15.00
N SER A 34 3.80 9.56 15.96
CA SER A 34 4.44 8.24 15.82
C SER A 34 3.46 7.16 15.35
N TRP A 35 4.04 6.08 14.83
CA TRP A 35 3.31 4.97 14.23
C TRP A 35 3.62 3.66 14.95
N LEU A 36 2.59 2.93 15.35
CA LEU A 36 2.72 1.65 16.06
C LEU A 36 2.64 0.48 15.07
N CYS A 37 3.68 -0.36 15.04
CA CYS A 37 3.66 -1.63 14.33
C CYS A 37 3.30 -2.79 15.28
N SER A 38 2.19 -3.48 15.01
CA SER A 38 1.76 -4.65 15.78
C SER A 38 2.65 -5.90 15.56
N SER A 39 3.35 -5.99 14.43
CA SER A 39 4.24 -7.14 14.12
C SER A 39 5.60 -7.03 14.79
N CYS A 40 6.15 -5.80 14.88
CA CYS A 40 7.43 -5.54 15.55
C CYS A 40 7.26 -5.14 17.01
N ASN A 41 6.03 -4.85 17.45
CA ASN A 41 5.69 -4.30 18.77
C ASN A 41 6.53 -3.07 19.12
N ARG A 42 6.66 -2.14 18.16
CA ARG A 42 7.51 -0.95 18.27
C ARG A 42 6.80 0.28 17.70
N GLN A 43 7.08 1.42 18.30
CA GLN A 43 6.75 2.73 17.74
C GLN A 43 7.87 3.18 16.80
N VAL A 44 7.50 3.73 15.65
CA VAL A 44 8.41 4.27 14.65
C VAL A 44 8.01 5.71 14.32
N GLN A 45 9.01 6.55 14.07
CA GLN A 45 8.79 7.97 13.74
C GLN A 45 8.51 8.20 12.26
N LYS A 46 8.90 7.24 11.41
CA LYS A 46 8.69 7.25 9.97
C LYS A 46 7.99 5.96 9.54
N TYR A 47 7.33 6.01 8.40
CA TYR A 47 6.70 4.86 7.76
C TYR A 47 7.13 4.80 6.29
N ASP A 48 7.03 3.61 5.71
CA ASP A 48 7.15 3.40 4.27
C ASP A 48 5.75 3.24 3.65
N TYR A 49 5.69 3.15 2.33
CA TYR A 49 4.47 2.84 1.59
C TYR A 49 4.51 1.40 1.09
N SER A 50 3.42 0.66 1.30
CA SER A 50 3.22 -0.69 0.77
C SER A 50 1.87 -0.78 0.08
N TYR A 51 1.79 -1.59 -0.98
CA TYR A 51 0.55 -1.77 -1.72
C TYR A 51 -0.53 -2.48 -0.90
N ALA A 52 -1.75 -1.98 -1.07
CA ALA A 52 -3.02 -2.60 -0.72
C ALA A 52 -3.97 -2.47 -1.93
N LEU A 53 -3.59 -3.09 -3.04
CA LEU A 53 -4.25 -2.92 -4.34
C LEU A 53 -5.58 -3.66 -4.37
N ARG A 54 -6.69 -2.93 -4.53
CA ARG A 54 -8.01 -3.54 -4.73
C ARG A 54 -8.19 -3.89 -6.20
N ILE A 55 -8.57 -5.14 -6.45
CA ILE A 55 -8.75 -5.68 -7.79
C ILE A 55 -10.11 -6.35 -7.84
N ASP A 56 -10.89 -6.00 -8.86
CA ASP A 56 -12.11 -6.72 -9.18
C ASP A 56 -11.82 -7.77 -10.25
N LEU A 57 -12.25 -8.98 -9.95
CA LEU A 57 -12.11 -10.16 -10.78
C LEU A 57 -13.51 -10.65 -11.13
N LYS A 58 -13.73 -10.93 -12.41
CA LYS A 58 -14.91 -11.63 -12.89
C LYS A 58 -14.46 -12.86 -13.62
N ASP A 59 -14.94 -14.02 -13.21
CA ASP A 59 -14.71 -15.27 -13.90
C ASP A 59 -15.93 -15.62 -14.79
N PRO A 60 -15.85 -16.68 -15.62
CA PRO A 60 -16.94 -17.07 -16.52
C PRO A 60 -18.28 -17.39 -15.83
N THR A 61 -18.31 -17.66 -14.52
CA THR A 61 -19.56 -17.81 -13.76
C THR A 61 -20.35 -16.50 -13.64
N GLY A 62 -19.69 -15.37 -13.88
CA GLY A 62 -20.30 -14.05 -13.94
C GLY A 62 -20.35 -13.30 -12.61
N GLU A 63 -19.86 -13.87 -11.52
CA GLU A 63 -19.78 -13.20 -10.23
C GLU A 63 -18.57 -12.24 -10.17
N LEU A 64 -18.76 -11.05 -9.58
CA LEU A 64 -17.69 -10.09 -9.37
C LEU A 64 -17.11 -10.27 -7.97
N GLN A 65 -15.82 -10.59 -7.89
CA GLN A 65 -15.07 -10.76 -6.65
C GLN A 65 -14.08 -9.61 -6.49
N SER A 66 -14.21 -8.84 -5.41
CA SER A 66 -13.24 -7.81 -5.03
C SER A 66 -12.21 -8.40 -4.08
N VAL A 67 -10.96 -8.49 -4.53
CA VAL A 67 -9.82 -8.98 -3.74
C VAL A 67 -8.82 -7.86 -3.49
N THR A 68 -7.99 -8.03 -2.46
CA THR A 68 -6.87 -7.11 -2.18
C THR A 68 -5.56 -7.85 -2.34
N ALA A 69 -4.71 -7.38 -3.25
CA ALA A 69 -3.34 -7.82 -3.41
C ALA A 69 -2.43 -6.95 -2.53
N PHE A 70 -1.58 -7.59 -1.73
CA PHE A 70 -0.65 -6.89 -0.84
C PHE A 70 0.76 -6.95 -1.39
N ASP A 71 1.43 -5.80 -1.31
CA ASP A 71 2.87 -5.61 -1.53
C ASP A 71 3.47 -6.49 -2.65
N GLU A 72 4.23 -7.54 -2.37
CA GLU A 72 4.86 -8.43 -3.38
C GLU A 72 3.93 -8.86 -4.53
N ILE A 73 2.68 -9.23 -4.22
CA ILE A 73 1.71 -9.64 -5.26
C ILE A 73 1.25 -8.43 -6.07
N ALA A 74 1.07 -7.28 -5.43
CA ALA A 74 0.68 -6.06 -6.12
C ALA A 74 1.83 -5.51 -6.97
N GLU A 75 3.09 -5.60 -6.52
CA GLU A 75 4.28 -5.26 -7.30
C GLU A 75 4.38 -6.14 -8.56
N LEU A 76 4.08 -7.44 -8.43
CA LEU A 76 4.02 -8.34 -9.58
C LEU A 76 2.93 -7.93 -10.59
N ILE A 77 1.77 -7.47 -10.11
CA ILE A 77 0.65 -7.06 -10.96
C ILE A 77 0.91 -5.70 -11.62
N MET A 78 1.48 -4.75 -10.88
CA MET A 78 1.76 -3.38 -11.35
C MET A 78 3.07 -3.29 -12.14
N GLY A 79 3.99 -4.23 -11.95
CA GLY A 79 5.32 -4.26 -12.58
C GLY A 79 6.32 -3.26 -12.00
N VAL A 80 5.97 -2.53 -10.93
CA VAL A 80 6.80 -1.50 -10.30
C VAL A 80 6.66 -1.56 -8.78
N ALA A 81 7.73 -1.17 -8.06
CA ALA A 81 7.71 -1.13 -6.60
C ALA A 81 6.75 -0.05 -6.08
N ALA A 82 6.19 -0.26 -4.88
CA ALA A 82 5.27 0.69 -4.27
C ALA A 82 5.92 2.07 -4.04
N SER A 83 7.19 2.06 -3.67
CA SER A 83 7.98 3.26 -3.40
C SER A 83 8.15 4.14 -4.64
N ASP A 84 8.34 3.51 -5.81
CA ASP A 84 8.55 4.22 -7.07
C ASP A 84 7.25 4.84 -7.59
N LEU A 85 6.15 4.08 -7.51
CA LEU A 85 4.84 4.56 -7.95
C LEU A 85 4.31 5.68 -7.03
N HIS A 86 4.59 5.61 -5.72
CA HIS A 86 4.16 6.67 -4.80
C HIS A 86 4.76 8.04 -5.14
N ILE A 87 6.03 8.08 -5.55
CA ILE A 87 6.69 9.34 -5.96
C ILE A 87 5.92 9.99 -7.13
N LEU A 88 5.48 9.20 -8.10
CA LEU A 88 4.71 9.68 -9.25
C LEU A 88 3.32 10.21 -8.84
N THR A 89 2.67 9.58 -7.86
CA THR A 89 1.38 10.05 -7.36
C THR A 89 1.47 11.35 -6.55
N ILE A 90 2.61 11.61 -5.89
CA ILE A 90 2.83 12.88 -5.17
C ILE A 90 2.96 14.04 -6.16
N ASP A 91 3.58 13.82 -7.31
CA ASP A 91 3.67 14.84 -8.38
C ASP A 91 2.27 15.21 -8.93
N GLU A 92 1.33 14.26 -9.02
CA GLU A 92 -0.05 14.55 -9.45
C GLU A 92 -0.91 15.23 -8.35
N ASP A 93 -0.75 14.86 -7.07
CA ASP A 93 -1.42 15.52 -5.94
C ASP A 93 -0.91 16.98 -5.77
N ALA A 94 0.39 17.21 -6.00
CA ALA A 94 0.98 18.56 -6.02
C ALA A 94 0.48 19.44 -7.19
N THR A 95 -0.05 18.84 -8.27
CA THR A 95 -0.70 19.58 -9.36
C THR A 95 -2.20 19.84 -9.14
N SER A 96 -2.79 19.26 -8.10
CA SER A 96 -4.21 19.45 -7.75
C SER A 96 -4.46 20.63 -6.79
N GLU A 97 -3.40 21.28 -6.29
CA GLU A 97 -3.48 22.55 -5.54
C GLU A 97 -3.31 23.81 -6.40
N ILE A 98 -3.24 23.68 -7.74
CA ILE A 98 -3.27 24.83 -8.67
C ILE A 98 -4.26 24.56 -9.82
N ILE A 99 -5.57 24.51 -9.52
CA ILE A 99 -6.66 25.06 -10.36
C ILE A 99 -7.79 25.54 -9.44
#